data_AF-A0A7X2P3C7-F1
#
_entry.id   AF-A0A7X2P3C7-F1
#
_cell.length_a   1.000
_cell.length_b   1.000
_cell.length_c   1.000
_cell.angle_alpha   90.00
_cell.angle_beta   90.00
_cell.angle_gamma   90.00
#
_symmetry.space_group_name_H-M   'P 1'
#
loop_
_entity.id
_entity.type
_entity.pdbx_description
1 polymer ?
#
loop_
_entity_poly.entity_id
_entity_poly.type
_entity_poly.pdbx_seq_one_letter_code
_entity_poly.pdbx_strand_id
1 'polypeptide(L)'
;MENALLELKGKLKMLYASYGSYLLVLFKFLLAFLVFEEINGLLPYVEGLDQIFVVLLASLICSIMPWNLMVFLGMGLIVGQCYGIGIEIAGFALALIVIMVILYLRFTPQDALVLLLTPVAFSFGVPCLIPIGYGLTRTPSSAISAGFGVILYYFMELVSDNASVLTGADKEEKIQNLQFLSDGLMKNQEMMVTIIAFVTVLVIVYVVRRLEVEYAWHIAVFGGGIAYMIIMAAGGIFLEATIPVVPLVAGTMVSVFVGEILEFFFFHVDYKRTERLQFEDDEYYYYVKAVPKIKDMKKSSGRKPEEVPVDSAVIRNRERE
;
A
#
# COMPACT_ATOMS: atom_id res chain seq x y z
N MET A 1 25.98 7.46 -15.42
CA MET A 1 25.12 6.57 -14.59
C MET A 1 23.64 6.84 -14.86
N GLU A 2 23.23 8.11 -14.90
CA GLU A 2 21.86 8.55 -15.23
C GLU A 2 21.32 8.03 -16.57
N ASN A 3 22.12 8.09 -17.64
CA ASN A 3 21.74 7.53 -18.95
C ASN A 3 21.51 6.01 -18.94
N ALA A 4 22.25 5.26 -18.11
CA ALA A 4 22.09 3.81 -18.01
C ALA A 4 20.83 3.41 -17.23
N LEU A 5 20.49 4.16 -16.17
CA LEU A 5 19.24 4.01 -15.43
C LEU A 5 18.02 4.34 -16.30
N LEU A 6 18.10 5.39 -17.11
CA LEU A 6 17.06 5.76 -18.07
C LEU A 6 16.90 4.71 -19.18
N GLU A 7 18.00 4.16 -19.69
CA GLU A 7 17.97 3.08 -20.69
C GLU A 7 17.39 1.78 -20.09
N LEU A 8 17.74 1.45 -18.84
CA LEU A 8 17.16 0.33 -18.10
C LEU A 8 15.65 0.51 -17.93
N LYS A 9 15.20 1.70 -17.50
CA LYS A 9 13.78 2.06 -17.39
C LYS A 9 13.06 1.92 -18.74
N GLY A 10 13.69 2.36 -19.83
CA GLY A 10 13.16 2.21 -21.19
C GLY A 10 13.00 0.75 -21.61
N LYS A 11 14.00 -0.10 -21.33
CA LYS A 11 13.96 -1.55 -21.60
C LYS A 11 12.88 -2.25 -20.77
N LEU A 12 12.75 -1.91 -19.49
CA LEU A 12 11.72 -2.47 -18.60
C LEU A 12 10.31 -2.11 -19.09
N LYS A 13 10.09 -0.88 -19.56
CA LYS A 13 8.81 -0.48 -20.16
C LYS A 13 8.50 -1.26 -21.43
N MET A 14 9.48 -1.48 -22.30
CA MET A 14 9.27 -2.30 -23.50
C MET A 14 8.96 -3.75 -23.14
N LEU A 15 9.66 -4.32 -22.14
CA LEU A 15 9.40 -5.67 -21.65
C LEU A 15 7.99 -5.78 -21.07
N TYR A 16 7.54 -4.81 -20.28
CA TYR A 16 6.15 -4.76 -19.78
C TYR A 16 5.14 -4.55 -20.91
N ALA A 17 5.44 -3.76 -21.93
CA ALA A 17 4.56 -3.59 -23.08
C ALA A 17 4.43 -4.88 -23.91
N SER A 18 5.48 -5.69 -24.00
CA SER A 18 5.50 -6.96 -24.75
C SER A 18 4.93 -8.14 -23.98
N TYR A 19 5.15 -8.22 -22.66
CA TYR A 19 4.82 -9.38 -21.83
C TYR A 19 3.96 -9.05 -20.60
N GLY A 20 3.35 -7.87 -20.55
CA GLY A 20 2.70 -7.34 -19.35
C GLY A 20 1.63 -8.25 -18.74
N SER A 21 0.85 -8.96 -19.57
CA SER A 21 -0.15 -9.91 -19.09
C SER A 21 0.49 -11.09 -18.34
N TYR A 22 1.52 -11.72 -18.92
CA TYR A 22 2.25 -12.83 -18.32
C TYR A 22 3.00 -12.40 -17.04
N LEU A 23 3.62 -11.23 -17.07
CA LEU A 23 4.39 -10.70 -15.95
C LEU A 23 3.48 -10.32 -14.78
N LEU A 24 2.27 -9.83 -15.06
CA LEU A 24 1.25 -9.55 -14.05
C LEU A 24 0.76 -10.84 -13.38
N VAL A 25 0.48 -11.89 -14.15
CA VAL A 25 0.09 -13.21 -13.60
C VAL A 25 1.20 -13.76 -12.71
N LEU A 26 2.46 -13.70 -13.17
CA LEU A 26 3.62 -14.11 -12.37
C LEU A 26 3.74 -13.30 -11.07
N PHE A 27 3.59 -11.98 -11.14
CA PHE A 27 3.65 -11.12 -9.96
C PHE A 27 2.53 -11.45 -8.95
N LYS A 28 1.30 -11.68 -9.43
CA LYS A 28 0.19 -12.12 -8.57
C LYS A 28 0.46 -13.46 -7.91
N PHE A 29 1.03 -14.41 -8.65
CA PHE A 29 1.43 -15.71 -8.10
C PHE A 29 2.43 -15.53 -6.96
N LEU A 30 3.53 -14.80 -7.20
CA LEU A 30 4.57 -14.57 -6.20
C LEU A 30 4.02 -13.82 -4.98
N LEU A 31 3.18 -12.81 -5.18
CA LEU A 31 2.58 -12.07 -4.07
C LEU A 31 1.63 -12.96 -3.26
N ALA A 32 0.75 -13.72 -3.90
CA ALA A 32 -0.14 -14.63 -3.20
C ALA A 32 0.63 -15.70 -2.42
N PHE A 33 1.70 -16.24 -3.01
CA PHE A 33 2.58 -17.19 -2.35
C PHE A 33 3.19 -16.59 -1.08
N LEU A 34 3.79 -15.40 -1.17
CA LEU A 34 4.37 -14.70 -0.02
C LEU A 34 3.35 -14.39 1.07
N VAL A 35 2.14 -13.92 0.69
CA VAL A 35 1.07 -13.62 1.66
C VAL A 35 0.61 -14.89 2.37
N PHE A 36 0.39 -15.99 1.65
CA PHE A 36 -0.08 -17.23 2.26
C PHE A 36 1.00 -17.91 3.10
N GLU A 37 2.27 -17.84 2.67
CA GLU A 37 3.41 -18.29 3.47
C GLU A 37 3.55 -17.48 4.77
N GLU A 38 3.35 -16.17 4.71
CA GLU A 38 3.39 -15.30 5.88
C GLU A 38 2.27 -15.60 6.88
N ILE A 39 1.03 -15.73 6.40
CA ILE A 39 -0.11 -16.13 7.24
C ILE A 39 0.15 -17.49 7.90
N ASN A 40 0.64 -18.48 7.15
CA ASN A 40 0.93 -19.80 7.67
C ASN A 40 2.12 -19.80 8.64
N GLY A 41 3.15 -19.00 8.37
CA GLY A 41 4.29 -18.83 9.26
C GLY A 41 3.90 -18.26 10.63
N LEU A 42 2.91 -17.35 10.65
CA LEU A 42 2.34 -16.81 11.89
C LEU A 42 1.32 -17.76 12.55
N LEU A 43 0.52 -18.48 11.75
CA LEU A 43 -0.58 -19.32 12.24
C LEU A 43 -0.53 -20.77 11.70
N PRO A 44 0.46 -21.61 12.08
CA PRO A 44 0.60 -22.97 11.57
C PRO A 44 -0.24 -24.00 12.36
N TYR A 45 -1.54 -23.76 12.53
CA TYR A 45 -2.38 -24.57 13.45
C TYR A 45 -3.17 -25.68 12.77
N VAL A 46 -3.41 -25.57 11.46
CA VAL A 46 -4.07 -26.61 10.67
C VAL A 46 -3.06 -27.20 9.68
N GLU A 47 -2.59 -28.41 9.98
CA GLU A 47 -1.57 -29.12 9.18
C GLU A 47 -1.94 -29.22 7.69
N GLY A 48 -3.22 -29.37 7.37
CA GLY A 48 -3.70 -29.45 5.99
C GLY A 48 -3.60 -28.14 5.21
N LEU A 49 -3.68 -26.99 5.89
CA LEU A 49 -3.56 -25.66 5.29
C LEU A 49 -2.11 -25.17 5.23
N ASP A 50 -1.27 -25.65 6.15
CA ASP A 50 0.16 -25.34 6.20
C ASP A 50 0.99 -26.04 5.11
N GLN A 51 0.46 -27.11 4.49
CA GLN A 51 1.17 -27.82 3.43
C GLN A 51 1.59 -26.90 2.28
N ILE A 52 2.89 -26.92 1.96
CA ILE A 52 3.47 -26.14 0.85
C ILE A 52 2.74 -26.38 -0.49
N PHE A 53 2.26 -27.60 -0.73
CA PHE A 53 1.49 -27.93 -1.94
C PHE A 53 0.14 -27.20 -2.00
N VAL A 54 -0.53 -27.03 -0.86
CA VAL A 54 -1.81 -26.30 -0.77
C VAL A 54 -1.57 -24.81 -0.99
N VAL A 55 -0.52 -24.25 -0.38
CA VAL A 55 -0.11 -22.85 -0.58
C VAL A 55 0.26 -22.57 -2.04
N LEU A 56 1.02 -23.46 -2.68
CA LEU A 56 1.40 -23.35 -4.10
C LEU A 56 0.18 -23.44 -5.02
N LEU A 57 -0.75 -24.34 -4.76
CA LEU A 57 -1.95 -24.49 -5.58
C LEU A 57 -2.87 -23.27 -5.41
N ALA A 58 -3.08 -22.81 -4.18
CA ALA A 58 -3.90 -21.64 -3.89
C ALA A 58 -3.31 -20.36 -4.52
N SER A 59 -2.00 -20.15 -4.43
CA SER A 59 -1.31 -19.02 -5.07
C SER A 59 -1.39 -19.08 -6.60
N LEU A 60 -1.33 -20.28 -7.19
CA LEU A 60 -1.54 -20.48 -8.62
C LEU A 60 -2.95 -20.08 -9.05
N ILE A 61 -3.98 -20.44 -8.28
CA ILE A 61 -5.36 -20.03 -8.54
C ILE A 61 -5.48 -18.50 -8.42
N CYS A 62 -4.88 -17.90 -7.38
CA CYS A 62 -4.85 -16.45 -7.19
C CYS A 62 -4.16 -15.67 -8.32
N SER A 63 -3.22 -16.31 -9.03
CA SER A 63 -2.49 -15.68 -10.15
C SER A 63 -3.40 -15.22 -11.30
N ILE A 64 -4.51 -15.92 -11.51
CA ILE A 64 -5.49 -15.65 -12.59
C ILE A 64 -6.64 -14.78 -12.05
N MET A 65 -6.89 -14.81 -10.74
CA MET A 65 -8.04 -14.15 -10.12
C MET A 65 -7.86 -12.63 -9.92
N PRO A 66 -8.96 -11.88 -9.68
CA PRO A 66 -8.91 -10.47 -9.30
C PRO A 66 -8.24 -10.26 -7.93
N TRP A 67 -7.63 -9.08 -7.72
CA TRP A 67 -6.95 -8.73 -6.45
C TRP A 67 -7.84 -8.86 -5.21
N ASN A 68 -9.10 -8.46 -5.30
CA ASN A 68 -10.05 -8.58 -4.19
C ASN A 68 -10.32 -10.03 -3.78
N LEU A 69 -10.27 -10.97 -4.72
CA LEU A 69 -10.48 -12.38 -4.41
C LEU A 69 -9.28 -12.97 -3.67
N MET A 70 -8.07 -12.51 -3.97
CA MET A 70 -6.86 -12.86 -3.22
C MET A 70 -6.94 -12.38 -1.76
N VAL A 71 -7.46 -11.17 -1.52
CA VAL A 71 -7.74 -10.66 -0.15
C VAL A 71 -8.71 -11.58 0.58
N PHE A 72 -9.83 -11.95 -0.04
CA PHE A 72 -10.82 -12.83 0.59
C PHE A 72 -10.26 -14.21 0.90
N LEU A 73 -9.42 -14.76 0.01
CA LEU A 73 -8.75 -16.04 0.25
C LEU A 73 -7.74 -15.94 1.40
N GLY A 74 -6.97 -14.85 1.48
CA GLY A 74 -6.06 -14.61 2.62
C GLY A 74 -6.82 -14.49 3.95
N MET A 75 -7.89 -13.70 3.98
CA MET A 75 -8.76 -13.60 5.16
C MET A 75 -9.41 -14.93 5.53
N GLY A 76 -9.85 -15.71 4.53
CA GLY A 76 -10.38 -17.05 4.74
C GLY A 76 -9.34 -18.01 5.30
N LEU A 77 -8.07 -17.89 4.86
CA LEU A 77 -6.95 -18.66 5.39
C LEU A 77 -6.70 -18.33 6.86
N ILE A 78 -6.72 -17.05 7.26
CA ILE A 78 -6.60 -16.63 8.67
C ILE A 78 -7.69 -17.28 9.52
N VAL A 79 -8.96 -17.21 9.11
CA VAL A 79 -10.07 -17.86 9.84
C VAL A 79 -9.88 -19.38 9.89
N GLY A 80 -9.47 -19.98 8.78
CA GLY A 80 -9.20 -21.42 8.67
C GLY A 80 -8.11 -21.87 9.63
N GLN A 81 -7.03 -21.11 9.76
CA GLN A 81 -5.95 -21.41 10.71
C GLN A 81 -6.40 -21.22 12.16
N CYS A 82 -7.13 -20.15 12.47
CA CYS A 82 -7.70 -19.93 13.81
C CYS A 82 -8.65 -21.06 14.25
N TYR A 83 -9.30 -21.76 13.30
CA TYR A 83 -10.12 -22.92 13.61
C TYR A 83 -9.32 -24.09 14.19
N GLY A 84 -8.04 -24.23 13.81
CA GLY A 84 -7.13 -25.22 14.39
C GLY A 84 -6.89 -25.02 15.89
N ILE A 85 -6.97 -23.77 16.37
CA ILE A 85 -6.82 -23.43 17.79
C ILE A 85 -8.15 -23.65 18.53
N GLY A 86 -9.26 -23.19 17.96
CA GLY A 86 -10.58 -23.38 18.54
C GLY A 86 -11.69 -22.64 17.79
N ILE A 87 -12.90 -23.22 17.85
CA ILE A 87 -14.08 -22.67 17.16
C ILE A 87 -14.45 -21.25 17.60
N GLU A 88 -14.25 -20.93 18.89
CA GLU A 88 -14.55 -19.61 19.45
C GLU A 88 -13.63 -18.53 18.84
N ILE A 89 -12.34 -18.86 18.68
CA ILE A 89 -11.30 -17.97 18.15
C ILE A 89 -11.53 -17.74 16.67
N ALA A 90 -11.86 -18.80 15.93
CA ALA A 90 -12.31 -18.69 14.53
C ALA A 90 -13.57 -17.83 14.40
N GLY A 91 -14.53 -17.97 15.32
CA GLY A 91 -15.74 -17.14 15.37
C GLY A 91 -15.42 -15.65 15.59
N PHE A 92 -14.51 -15.34 16.51
CA PHE A 92 -14.03 -13.98 16.75
C PHE A 92 -13.30 -13.40 15.52
N ALA A 93 -12.37 -14.18 14.94
CA ALA A 93 -11.64 -13.80 13.72
C ALA A 93 -12.61 -13.51 12.58
N LEU A 94 -13.62 -14.37 12.38
CA LEU A 94 -14.63 -14.21 11.36
C LEU A 94 -15.48 -12.95 11.59
N ALA A 95 -15.91 -12.69 12.82
CA ALA A 95 -16.65 -11.47 13.15
C ALA A 95 -15.83 -10.20 12.85
N LEU A 96 -14.56 -10.18 13.27
CA LEU A 96 -13.63 -9.08 12.99
C LEU A 96 -13.46 -8.87 11.48
N ILE A 97 -13.16 -9.94 10.74
CA ILE A 97 -12.96 -9.92 9.29
C ILE A 97 -14.21 -9.47 8.55
N VAL A 98 -15.41 -9.92 8.95
CA VAL A 98 -16.68 -9.50 8.32
C VAL A 98 -16.87 -7.99 8.45
N ILE A 99 -16.64 -7.42 9.64
CA ILE A 99 -16.71 -5.98 9.86
C ILE A 99 -15.71 -5.26 8.94
N MET A 100 -14.47 -5.73 8.89
CA MET A 100 -13.41 -5.15 8.06
C MET A 100 -13.74 -5.24 6.57
N VAL A 101 -14.29 -6.36 6.10
CA VAL A 101 -14.71 -6.57 4.70
C VAL A 101 -15.83 -5.61 4.32
N ILE A 102 -16.84 -5.44 5.18
CA ILE A 102 -17.96 -4.52 4.91
C ILE A 102 -17.43 -3.09 4.77
N LEU A 103 -16.55 -2.66 5.67
CA LEU A 103 -15.94 -1.33 5.61
C LEU A 103 -14.99 -1.20 4.41
N TYR A 104 -14.19 -2.22 4.11
CA TYR A 104 -13.28 -2.25 2.98
C TYR A 104 -14.03 -2.09 1.65
N LEU A 105 -15.07 -2.90 1.43
CA LEU A 105 -15.90 -2.83 0.24
C LEU A 105 -16.64 -1.49 0.12
N ARG A 106 -17.01 -0.88 1.24
CA ARG A 106 -17.71 0.40 1.26
C ARG A 106 -16.79 1.58 0.92
N PHE A 107 -15.57 1.59 1.44
CA PHE A 107 -14.70 2.77 1.39
C PHE A 107 -13.57 2.66 0.36
N THR A 108 -12.97 1.48 0.18
CA THR A 108 -11.69 1.33 -0.57
C THR A 108 -11.55 0.02 -1.35
N PRO A 109 -12.54 -0.41 -2.16
CA PRO A 109 -12.48 -1.70 -2.89
C PRO A 109 -11.39 -1.78 -3.97
N GLN A 110 -10.68 -0.66 -4.24
CA GLN A 110 -9.59 -0.57 -5.22
C GLN A 110 -8.19 -0.71 -4.60
N ASP A 111 -8.11 -0.88 -3.27
CA ASP A 111 -6.89 -0.84 -2.48
C ASP A 111 -6.49 -2.22 -1.92
N ALA A 112 -6.96 -3.31 -2.53
CA ALA A 112 -6.64 -4.70 -2.15
C ALA A 112 -5.15 -4.95 -1.92
N LEU A 113 -4.30 -4.36 -2.75
CA LEU A 113 -2.86 -4.51 -2.64
C LEU A 113 -2.30 -3.94 -1.32
N VAL A 114 -2.90 -2.88 -0.76
CA VAL A 114 -2.48 -2.34 0.54
C VAL A 114 -2.68 -3.41 1.61
N LEU A 115 -3.87 -4.00 1.60
CA LEU A 115 -4.31 -4.95 2.60
C LEU A 115 -3.49 -6.25 2.57
N LEU A 116 -3.05 -6.67 1.38
CA LEU A 116 -2.16 -7.82 1.17
C LEU A 116 -0.70 -7.50 1.53
N LEU A 117 -0.19 -6.33 1.12
CA LEU A 117 1.21 -5.97 1.33
C LEU A 117 1.52 -5.57 2.77
N THR A 118 0.52 -5.13 3.53
CA THR A 118 0.76 -4.62 4.89
C THR A 118 1.32 -5.70 5.81
N PRO A 119 0.68 -6.87 6.01
CA PRO A 119 1.24 -7.93 6.86
C PRO A 119 2.62 -8.38 6.39
N VAL A 120 2.78 -8.58 5.08
CA VAL A 120 4.07 -8.92 4.46
C VAL A 120 5.15 -7.89 4.78
N ALA A 121 4.83 -6.59 4.76
CA ALA A 121 5.78 -5.53 5.09
C ALA A 121 6.18 -5.55 6.58
N PHE A 122 5.29 -5.92 7.49
CA PHE A 122 5.65 -6.13 8.90
C PHE A 122 6.58 -7.33 9.06
N SER A 123 6.28 -8.45 8.41
CA SER A 123 7.10 -9.66 8.45
C SER A 123 8.52 -9.46 7.90
N PHE A 124 8.71 -8.57 6.91
CA PHE A 124 10.03 -8.17 6.44
C PHE A 124 10.70 -7.05 7.28
N GLY A 125 10.03 -6.55 8.32
CA GLY A 125 10.54 -5.47 9.17
C GLY A 125 10.57 -4.10 8.48
N VAL A 126 9.75 -3.88 7.45
CA VAL A 126 9.69 -2.63 6.67
C VAL A 126 8.28 -2.02 6.60
N PRO A 127 7.55 -1.88 7.73
CA PRO A 127 6.17 -1.40 7.73
C PRO A 127 6.02 0.03 7.17
N CYS A 128 7.05 0.87 7.32
CA CYS A 128 7.07 2.26 6.83
C CYS A 128 6.90 2.36 5.30
N LEU A 129 7.22 1.29 4.55
CA LEU A 129 7.10 1.27 3.10
C LEU A 129 5.65 1.46 2.63
N ILE A 130 4.68 0.95 3.39
CA ILE A 130 3.26 1.00 3.05
C ILE A 130 2.73 2.44 3.02
N PRO A 131 2.79 3.23 4.12
CA PRO A 131 2.29 4.59 4.11
C PRO A 131 3.07 5.51 3.15
N ILE A 132 4.38 5.29 2.95
CA ILE A 132 5.16 6.03 1.95
C ILE A 132 4.70 5.68 0.52
N GLY A 133 4.72 4.39 0.15
CA GLY A 133 4.39 3.95 -1.20
C GLY A 133 2.95 4.29 -1.61
N TYR A 134 1.99 4.11 -0.70
CA TYR A 134 0.59 4.46 -0.94
C TYR A 134 0.30 5.95 -0.82
N GLY A 135 1.02 6.68 0.03
CA GLY A 135 0.97 8.14 0.05
C GLY A 135 1.40 8.74 -1.29
N LEU A 136 2.41 8.14 -1.94
CA LEU A 136 2.92 8.54 -3.26
C LEU A 136 2.00 8.18 -4.42
N THR A 137 1.34 7.02 -4.37
CA THR A 137 0.62 6.47 -5.53
C THR A 137 -0.89 6.63 -5.45
N ARG A 138 -1.48 6.70 -4.24
CA ARG A 138 -2.93 6.69 -4.01
C ARG A 138 -3.41 7.91 -3.22
N THR A 139 -4.67 7.89 -2.82
CA THR A 139 -5.37 8.95 -2.08
C THR A 139 -5.37 8.67 -0.57
N PRO A 140 -5.65 9.68 0.27
CA PRO A 140 -5.73 9.51 1.72
C PRO A 140 -6.72 8.45 2.20
N SER A 141 -7.75 8.15 1.38
CA SER A 141 -8.70 7.07 1.66
C SER A 141 -8.02 5.72 1.88
N SER A 142 -6.88 5.46 1.21
CA SER A 142 -6.12 4.22 1.35
C SER A 142 -5.56 4.00 2.76
N ALA A 143 -5.56 5.03 3.62
CA ALA A 143 -5.21 4.89 5.03
C ALA A 143 -6.15 3.94 5.78
N ILE A 144 -7.43 3.84 5.38
CA ILE A 144 -8.39 2.89 5.96
C ILE A 144 -7.94 1.46 5.67
N SER A 145 -7.60 1.17 4.42
CA SER A 145 -7.09 -0.15 4.01
C SER A 145 -5.75 -0.49 4.68
N ALA A 146 -4.86 0.50 4.83
CA ALA A 146 -3.59 0.31 5.52
C ALA A 146 -3.80 -0.01 7.00
N GLY A 147 -4.69 0.72 7.68
CA GLY A 147 -5.07 0.44 9.07
C GLY A 147 -5.68 -0.95 9.25
N PHE A 148 -6.50 -1.41 8.31
CA PHE A 148 -7.02 -2.78 8.33
C PHE A 148 -5.90 -3.82 8.17
N GLY A 149 -4.91 -3.57 7.33
CA GLY A 149 -3.74 -4.44 7.23
C GLY A 149 -2.96 -4.54 8.55
N VAL A 150 -2.80 -3.41 9.24
CA VAL A 150 -2.16 -3.37 10.57
C VAL A 150 -2.95 -4.19 11.59
N ILE A 151 -4.28 -3.99 11.65
CA ILE A 151 -5.16 -4.74 12.56
C ILE A 151 -5.07 -6.25 12.31
N LEU A 152 -5.05 -6.68 11.05
CA LEU A 152 -4.90 -8.11 10.71
C LEU A 152 -3.57 -8.67 11.18
N TYR A 153 -2.46 -7.96 10.93
CA TYR A 153 -1.13 -8.41 11.35
C TYR A 153 -1.05 -8.58 12.88
N TYR A 154 -1.41 -7.55 13.65
CA TYR A 154 -1.38 -7.62 15.12
C TYR A 154 -2.38 -8.63 15.69
N PHE A 155 -3.50 -8.88 15.01
CA PHE A 155 -4.41 -9.95 15.39
C PHE A 155 -3.77 -11.33 15.22
N MET A 156 -3.10 -11.58 14.09
CA MET A 156 -2.38 -12.85 13.85
C MET A 156 -1.25 -13.04 14.87
N GLU A 157 -0.49 -11.99 15.15
CA GLU A 157 0.58 -11.99 16.16
C GLU A 157 0.03 -12.28 17.57
N LEU A 158 -1.04 -11.58 17.99
CA LEU A 158 -1.70 -11.82 19.28
C LEU A 158 -2.16 -13.27 19.44
N VAL A 159 -2.74 -13.84 18.38
CA VAL A 159 -3.19 -15.24 18.38
C VAL A 159 -1.99 -16.19 18.43
N SER A 160 -0.93 -15.90 17.69
CA SER A 160 0.29 -16.71 17.64
C SER A 160 1.00 -16.76 18.99
N ASP A 161 1.24 -15.61 19.60
CA ASP A 161 1.94 -15.48 20.89
C ASP A 161 1.19 -16.15 22.04
N ASN A 162 -0.13 -16.25 21.95
CA ASN A 162 -0.99 -16.78 23.01
C ASN A 162 -1.59 -18.15 22.68
N ALA A 163 -1.19 -18.78 21.58
CA ALA A 163 -1.84 -20.00 21.10
C ALA A 163 -1.86 -21.14 22.12
N SER A 164 -0.77 -21.34 22.87
CA SER A 164 -0.71 -22.39 23.90
C SER A 164 -1.73 -22.19 25.03
N VAL A 165 -2.01 -20.94 25.39
CA VAL A 165 -3.02 -20.58 26.40
C VAL A 165 -4.42 -20.77 25.82
N LEU A 166 -4.60 -20.37 24.56
CA LEU A 166 -5.87 -20.43 23.85
C LEU A 166 -6.33 -21.86 23.53
N THR A 167 -5.41 -22.78 23.23
CA THR A 167 -5.72 -24.20 22.93
C THR A 167 -6.05 -25.02 24.18
N GLY A 168 -5.47 -24.68 25.35
CA GLY A 168 -5.61 -25.46 26.59
C GLY A 168 -6.85 -25.16 27.43
N ALA A 169 -7.67 -24.17 27.03
CA ALA A 169 -8.74 -23.63 27.86
C ALA A 169 -9.96 -24.56 27.98
N ASP A 170 -10.47 -24.71 29.21
CA ASP A 170 -11.68 -25.46 29.49
C ASP A 170 -12.96 -24.75 28.99
N LYS A 171 -14.11 -25.44 28.97
CA LYS A 171 -15.38 -24.89 28.42
C LYS A 171 -15.82 -23.57 29.05
N GLU A 172 -15.55 -23.33 30.33
CA GLU A 172 -15.89 -22.06 31.01
C GLU A 172 -14.87 -20.94 30.70
N GLU A 173 -13.64 -21.31 30.39
CA GLU A 173 -12.54 -20.40 30.05
C GLU A 173 -12.63 -19.92 28.59
N LYS A 174 -13.39 -20.61 27.74
CA LYS A 174 -13.66 -20.20 26.35
C LYS A 174 -14.25 -18.81 26.20
N ILE A 175 -15.14 -18.40 27.11
CA ILE A 175 -15.70 -17.03 27.11
C ILE A 175 -14.62 -16.03 27.54
N GLN A 176 -13.73 -16.42 28.46
CA GLN A 176 -12.62 -15.58 28.90
C GLN A 176 -11.59 -15.41 27.78
N ASN A 177 -11.37 -16.42 26.93
CA ASN A 177 -10.52 -16.30 25.73
C ASN A 177 -11.04 -15.24 24.75
N LEU A 178 -12.36 -15.14 24.57
CA LEU A 178 -12.95 -14.09 23.73
C LEU A 178 -12.73 -12.69 24.33
N GLN A 179 -12.89 -12.55 25.64
CA GLN A 179 -12.58 -11.31 26.34
C GLN A 179 -11.09 -10.96 26.24
N PHE A 180 -10.21 -11.95 26.40
CA PHE A 180 -8.78 -11.79 26.26
C PHE A 180 -8.38 -11.32 24.85
N LEU A 181 -8.94 -11.91 23.79
CA LEU A 181 -8.66 -11.49 22.41
C LEU A 181 -9.17 -10.08 22.14
N SER A 182 -10.38 -9.76 22.61
CA SER A 182 -10.95 -8.43 22.50
C SER A 182 -10.10 -7.38 23.23
N ASP A 183 -9.73 -7.66 24.48
CA ASP A 183 -8.89 -6.78 25.29
C ASP A 183 -7.48 -6.66 24.72
N GLY A 184 -6.90 -7.77 24.27
CA GLY A 184 -5.60 -7.82 23.63
C GLY A 184 -5.57 -6.95 22.38
N LEU A 185 -6.62 -6.98 21.56
CA LEU A 185 -6.70 -6.12 20.37
C LEU A 185 -6.96 -4.65 20.74
N MET A 186 -7.91 -4.36 21.65
CA MET A 186 -8.27 -2.97 21.99
C MET A 186 -7.21 -2.24 22.82
N LYS A 187 -6.46 -2.97 23.64
CA LYS A 187 -5.41 -2.43 24.52
C LYS A 187 -4.01 -2.57 23.91
N ASN A 188 -3.89 -3.05 22.67
CA ASN A 188 -2.61 -3.08 21.97
C ASN A 188 -2.17 -1.65 21.61
N GLN A 189 -1.36 -1.05 22.49
CA GLN A 189 -0.83 0.29 22.32
C GLN A 189 0.09 0.40 21.10
N GLU A 190 0.86 -0.65 20.79
CA GLU A 190 1.75 -0.68 19.62
C GLU A 190 0.97 -0.63 18.30
N MET A 191 -0.10 -1.44 18.20
CA MET A 191 -1.03 -1.40 17.08
C MET A 191 -1.65 0.00 16.92
N MET A 192 -2.11 0.61 18.02
CA MET A 192 -2.71 1.94 17.99
C MET A 192 -1.74 3.03 17.52
N VAL A 193 -0.52 3.05 18.04
CA VAL A 193 0.56 3.96 17.58
C VAL A 193 0.83 3.75 16.09
N THR A 194 0.90 2.49 15.65
CA THR A 194 1.20 2.12 14.27
C THR A 194 0.11 2.58 13.30
N ILE A 195 -1.17 2.42 13.66
CA ILE A 195 -2.30 2.92 12.86
C ILE A 195 -2.22 4.45 12.73
N ILE A 196 -1.98 5.17 13.84
CA ILE A 196 -1.83 6.63 13.84
C ILE A 196 -0.67 7.03 12.93
N ALA A 197 0.49 6.38 13.06
CA ALA A 197 1.66 6.63 12.22
C ALA A 197 1.36 6.40 10.74
N PHE A 198 0.69 5.31 10.40
CA PHE A 198 0.33 4.99 9.01
C PHE A 198 -0.58 6.05 8.40
N VAL A 199 -1.65 6.43 9.12
CA VAL A 199 -2.60 7.44 8.64
C VAL A 199 -1.89 8.78 8.46
N THR A 200 -1.17 9.24 9.48
CA THR A 200 -0.51 10.54 9.46
C THR A 200 0.58 10.61 8.40
N VAL A 201 1.45 9.60 8.29
CA VAL A 201 2.53 9.59 7.29
C VAL A 201 1.97 9.52 5.89
N LEU A 202 0.95 8.68 5.63
CA LEU A 202 0.32 8.60 4.32
C LEU A 202 -0.25 9.96 3.90
N VAL A 203 -0.93 10.67 4.82
CA VAL A 203 -1.46 12.01 4.57
C VAL A 203 -0.33 13.01 4.32
N ILE A 204 0.73 13.01 5.13
CA ILE A 204 1.90 13.90 4.95
C ILE A 204 2.51 13.68 3.56
N VAL A 205 2.83 12.44 3.21
CA VAL A 205 3.43 12.07 1.92
C VAL A 205 2.51 12.50 0.77
N TYR A 206 1.21 12.26 0.90
CA TYR A 206 0.23 12.65 -0.11
C TYR A 206 0.11 14.17 -0.31
N VAL A 207 0.20 14.96 0.78
CA VAL A 207 0.17 16.42 0.69
C VAL A 207 1.48 16.94 0.11
N VAL A 208 2.62 16.47 0.62
CA VAL A 208 3.96 16.93 0.22
C VAL A 208 4.22 16.64 -1.26
N ARG A 209 3.85 15.45 -1.78
CA ARG A 209 4.05 15.12 -3.21
C ARG A 209 3.27 16.01 -4.17
N ARG A 210 2.23 16.71 -3.68
CA ARG A 210 1.38 17.61 -4.46
C ARG A 210 1.83 19.07 -4.37
N LEU A 211 2.82 19.37 -3.53
CA LEU A 211 3.39 20.71 -3.47
C LEU A 211 4.13 21.03 -4.77
N GLU A 212 4.01 22.27 -5.22
CA GLU A 212 4.69 22.76 -6.42
C GLU A 212 6.18 23.10 -6.19
N VAL A 213 6.87 22.28 -5.40
CA VAL A 213 8.26 22.47 -5.01
C VAL A 213 9.14 21.54 -5.84
N GLU A 214 10.36 21.99 -6.17
CA GLU A 214 11.36 21.12 -6.76
C GLU A 214 11.63 19.92 -5.83
N TYR A 215 11.74 18.72 -6.39
CA TYR A 215 11.97 17.49 -5.62
C TYR A 215 10.86 17.13 -4.60
N ALA A 216 9.64 17.64 -4.76
CA ALA A 216 8.52 17.37 -3.86
C ALA A 216 8.30 15.87 -3.55
N TRP A 217 8.56 14.98 -4.51
CA TRP A 217 8.42 13.53 -4.32
C TRP A 217 9.53 12.95 -3.43
N HIS A 218 10.80 13.34 -3.62
CA HIS A 218 11.89 12.97 -2.71
C HIS A 218 11.64 13.52 -1.30
N ILE A 219 11.23 14.79 -1.20
CA ILE A 219 10.89 15.40 0.09
C ILE A 219 9.74 14.63 0.75
N ALA A 220 8.76 14.14 -0.02
CA ALA A 220 7.69 13.30 0.49
C ALA A 220 8.20 11.96 1.01
N VAL A 221 9.10 11.27 0.29
CA VAL A 221 9.70 10.00 0.72
C VAL A 221 10.51 10.18 2.01
N PHE A 222 11.50 11.08 2.00
CA PHE A 222 12.38 11.32 3.16
C PHE A 222 11.60 11.92 4.33
N GLY A 223 10.75 12.92 4.08
CA GLY A 223 9.91 13.54 5.10
C GLY A 223 8.91 12.56 5.70
N GLY A 224 8.34 11.67 4.89
CA GLY A 224 7.47 10.58 5.37
C GLY A 224 8.20 9.60 6.27
N GLY A 225 9.42 9.19 5.91
CA GLY A 225 10.25 8.32 6.75
C GLY A 225 10.64 8.96 8.08
N ILE A 226 11.06 10.23 8.06
CA ILE A 226 11.37 10.99 9.29
C ILE A 226 10.12 11.14 10.16
N ALA A 227 8.99 11.52 9.57
CA ALA A 227 7.72 11.63 10.28
C ALA A 227 7.31 10.29 10.92
N TYR A 228 7.47 9.18 10.20
CA TYR A 228 7.18 7.84 10.72
C TYR A 228 8.02 7.53 11.97
N MET A 229 9.33 7.75 11.92
CA MET A 229 10.20 7.52 13.08
C MET A 229 9.81 8.41 14.27
N ILE A 230 9.52 9.69 14.04
CA ILE A 230 9.12 10.61 15.11
C ILE A 230 7.79 10.19 15.73
N ILE A 231 6.80 9.85 14.92
CA ILE A 231 5.47 9.46 15.40
C ILE A 231 5.53 8.13 16.15
N MET A 232 6.29 7.14 15.64
CA MET A 232 6.49 5.87 16.34
C MET A 232 7.22 6.08 17.66
N ALA A 233 8.32 6.85 17.68
CA ALA A 233 9.08 7.11 18.90
C ALA A 233 8.26 7.91 19.94
N ALA A 234 7.62 9.00 19.53
CA ALA A 234 6.80 9.81 20.41
C ALA A 234 5.56 9.03 20.88
N GLY A 235 4.88 8.35 19.96
CA GLY A 235 3.72 7.52 20.25
C GLY A 235 4.05 6.39 21.23
N GLY A 236 5.19 5.73 21.07
CA GLY A 236 5.65 4.71 22.02
C GLY A 236 5.84 5.25 23.43
N ILE A 237 6.35 6.48 23.58
CA ILE A 237 6.50 7.13 24.89
C ILE A 237 5.13 7.52 25.46
N PHE A 238 4.27 8.16 24.66
CA PHE A 238 2.97 8.68 25.13
C PHE A 238 1.93 7.60 25.42
N LEU A 239 1.95 6.53 24.63
CA LEU A 239 1.04 5.40 24.77
C LEU A 239 1.72 4.23 25.50
N GLU A 240 2.90 4.41 26.09
CA GLU A 240 3.64 3.37 26.84
C GLU A 240 3.88 2.06 26.03
N ALA A 241 3.92 2.14 24.70
CA ALA A 241 4.19 1.00 23.83
C ALA A 241 5.69 0.69 23.71
N THR A 242 6.05 -0.59 23.80
CA THR A 242 7.42 -1.08 23.70
C THR A 242 7.90 -1.19 22.26
N ILE A 243 8.27 -0.05 21.65
CA ILE A 243 8.72 -0.02 20.25
C ILE A 243 10.24 -0.22 20.18
N PRO A 244 10.74 -1.29 19.54
CA PRO A 244 12.17 -1.53 19.45
C PRO A 244 12.82 -0.55 18.46
N VAL A 245 13.72 0.29 18.97
CA VAL A 245 14.33 1.38 18.22
C VAL A 245 15.17 0.90 17.03
N VAL A 246 15.92 -0.20 17.20
CA VAL A 246 16.83 -0.70 16.15
C VAL A 246 16.06 -1.20 14.91
N PRO A 247 15.06 -2.10 15.03
CA PRO A 247 14.18 -2.47 13.92
C PRO A 247 13.45 -1.27 13.31
N LEU A 248 12.97 -0.32 14.12
CA LEU A 248 12.28 0.87 13.62
C LEU A 248 13.18 1.69 12.67
N VAL A 249 14.41 1.98 13.08
CA VAL A 249 15.34 2.77 12.26
C VAL A 249 15.78 2.00 11.02
N ALA A 250 16.19 0.73 11.17
CA ALA A 250 16.64 -0.09 10.05
C ALA A 250 15.53 -0.30 9.02
N GLY A 251 14.33 -0.65 9.47
CA GLY A 251 13.14 -0.83 8.65
C GLY A 251 12.73 0.43 7.91
N THR A 252 12.80 1.59 8.58
CA THR A 252 12.52 2.88 7.94
C THR A 252 13.55 3.22 6.87
N MET A 253 14.84 2.99 7.12
CA MET A 253 15.89 3.25 6.13
C MET A 253 15.72 2.42 4.87
N VAL A 254 15.41 1.12 5.01
CA VAL A 254 15.10 0.25 3.86
C VAL A 254 13.83 0.73 3.15
N SER A 255 12.80 1.11 3.90
CA SER A 255 11.54 1.63 3.34
C SER A 255 11.72 2.90 2.52
N VAL A 256 12.53 3.85 3.02
CA VAL A 256 12.91 5.09 2.31
C VAL A 256 13.69 4.76 1.04
N PHE A 257 14.67 3.85 1.12
CA PHE A 257 15.44 3.42 -0.04
C PHE A 257 14.56 2.79 -1.13
N VAL A 258 13.65 1.89 -0.76
CA VAL A 258 12.68 1.31 -1.70
C VAL A 258 11.71 2.39 -2.22
N GLY A 259 11.29 3.33 -1.38
CA GLY A 259 10.47 4.48 -1.77
C GLY A 259 11.11 5.34 -2.86
N GLU A 260 12.41 5.60 -2.77
CA GLU A 260 13.19 6.30 -3.80
C GLU A 260 13.25 5.50 -5.12
N ILE A 261 13.38 4.17 -5.05
CA ILE A 261 13.32 3.32 -6.25
C ILE A 261 11.93 3.41 -6.89
N LEU A 262 10.85 3.35 -6.10
CA LEU A 262 9.48 3.48 -6.58
C LEU A 262 9.24 4.84 -7.23
N GLU A 263 9.70 5.93 -6.59
CA GLU A 263 9.67 7.28 -7.13
C GLU A 263 10.32 7.32 -8.53
N PHE A 264 11.53 6.77 -8.65
CA PHE A 264 12.26 6.76 -9.93
C PHE A 264 11.46 6.06 -11.05
N PHE A 265 10.69 5.02 -10.75
CA PHE A 265 9.86 4.33 -11.74
C PHE A 265 8.56 5.09 -12.06
N PHE A 266 7.87 5.62 -11.06
CA PHE A 266 6.57 6.29 -11.22
C PHE A 266 6.70 7.72 -11.75
N PHE A 267 7.79 8.41 -11.44
CA PHE A 267 7.97 9.82 -11.78
C PHE A 267 8.49 10.00 -13.22
N HIS A 268 7.88 10.93 -13.95
CA HIS A 268 8.00 11.10 -15.41
C HIS A 268 8.11 12.56 -15.86
N VAL A 269 8.32 13.49 -14.91
CA VAL A 269 8.13 14.92 -15.17
C VAL A 269 9.40 15.67 -14.75
N ASP A 270 10.08 16.32 -15.69
CA ASP A 270 11.30 17.06 -15.38
C ASP A 270 10.94 18.48 -14.90
N TYR A 271 10.84 18.68 -13.59
CA TYR A 271 10.57 20.00 -13.02
C TYR A 271 11.73 20.99 -13.21
N LYS A 272 12.96 20.55 -13.50
CA LYS A 272 14.11 21.45 -13.70
C LYS A 272 13.98 22.34 -14.94
N ARG A 273 13.17 21.92 -15.90
CA ARG A 273 12.95 22.65 -17.16
C ARG A 273 11.56 23.26 -17.23
N THR A 274 10.99 23.58 -16.07
CA THR A 274 9.69 24.25 -15.98
C THR A 274 9.79 25.68 -16.48
N GLU A 275 9.11 25.99 -17.57
CA GLU A 275 9.03 27.36 -18.11
C GLU A 275 7.74 28.01 -17.60
N ARG A 276 7.84 29.25 -17.08
CA ARG A 276 6.68 30.07 -16.71
C ARG A 276 6.41 31.04 -17.85
N LEU A 277 5.27 30.88 -18.51
CA LEU A 277 4.84 31.69 -19.64
C LEU A 277 3.70 32.60 -19.18
N GLN A 278 3.74 33.85 -19.59
CA GLN A 278 2.66 34.80 -19.41
C GLN A 278 2.00 35.02 -20.76
N PHE A 279 0.69 34.82 -20.83
CA PHE A 279 -0.12 35.19 -21.97
C PHE A 279 -1.03 36.34 -21.54
N GLU A 280 -1.21 37.32 -22.42
CA GLU A 280 -2.10 38.46 -22.21
C GLU A 280 -3.14 38.42 -23.32
N ASP A 281 -4.40 38.58 -22.93
CA ASP A 281 -5.56 38.80 -23.80
C ASP A 281 -6.24 40.11 -23.35
N ASP A 282 -7.16 40.64 -24.16
CA ASP A 282 -7.77 41.96 -23.98
C ASP A 282 -8.45 42.13 -22.60
N GLU A 283 -8.88 41.03 -21.96
CA GLU A 283 -9.50 41.02 -20.64
C GLU A 283 -8.68 40.36 -19.52
N TYR A 284 -7.67 39.54 -19.82
CA TYR A 284 -7.01 38.70 -18.80
C TYR A 284 -5.52 38.46 -19.03
N TYR A 285 -4.78 38.41 -17.91
CA TYR A 285 -3.44 37.84 -17.85
C TYR A 285 -3.51 36.37 -17.41
N TYR A 286 -2.99 35.47 -18.23
CA TYR A 286 -2.81 34.06 -17.92
C TYR A 286 -1.37 33.77 -17.51
N TYR A 287 -1.18 33.22 -16.32
CA TYR A 287 0.09 32.70 -15.86
C TYR A 287 0.10 31.18 -16.01
N VAL A 288 0.87 30.66 -16.98
CA VAL A 288 0.91 29.23 -17.32
C VAL A 288 2.27 28.66 -16.93
N LYS A 289 2.24 27.53 -16.21
CA LYS A 289 3.43 26.76 -15.85
C LYS A 289 3.54 25.56 -16.80
N ALA A 290 4.50 25.60 -17.73
CA ALA A 290 4.77 24.52 -18.66
C ALA A 290 5.82 23.58 -18.08
N VAL A 291 5.42 22.35 -17.73
CA VAL A 291 6.36 21.33 -17.24
C VAL A 291 6.61 20.31 -18.36
N PRO A 292 7.84 20.22 -18.89
CA PRO A 292 8.13 19.36 -20.04
C PRO A 292 8.13 17.88 -19.66
N LYS A 293 7.56 17.07 -20.56
CA LYS A 293 7.70 15.61 -20.52
C LYS A 293 9.12 15.24 -20.93
N ILE A 294 9.76 14.33 -20.21
CA ILE A 294 11.15 13.87 -20.48
C ILE A 294 11.25 13.39 -21.94
N LYS A 295 12.16 13.99 -22.72
CA LYS A 295 12.24 13.85 -24.19
C LYS A 295 12.82 12.52 -24.71
N ASP A 296 13.19 11.58 -23.84
CA ASP A 296 13.94 10.38 -24.27
C ASP A 296 13.08 9.12 -24.49
N MET A 297 11.78 9.26 -24.71
CA MET A 297 11.08 8.29 -25.55
C MET A 297 11.25 8.71 -27.00
N LYS A 298 12.24 8.09 -27.67
CA LYS A 298 12.32 8.01 -29.14
C LYS A 298 10.89 8.00 -29.69
N LYS A 299 10.54 8.98 -30.52
CA LYS A 299 9.28 9.07 -31.26
C LYS A 299 8.86 7.69 -31.78
N SER A 300 8.02 6.99 -31.03
CA SER A 300 7.30 5.79 -31.48
C SER A 300 5.81 6.00 -31.25
N SER A 301 5.31 7.18 -31.60
CA SER A 301 3.93 7.34 -32.01
C SER A 301 3.84 8.62 -32.82
N GLY A 302 3.82 8.48 -34.14
CA GLY A 302 3.52 9.57 -35.06
C GLY A 302 2.04 9.94 -35.00
N ARG A 303 1.53 10.35 -33.83
CA ARG A 303 0.33 11.19 -33.80
C ARG A 303 0.81 12.63 -33.77
N LYS A 304 0.66 13.29 -34.92
CA LYS A 304 0.58 14.74 -34.96
C LYS A 304 -0.46 15.18 -33.92
N PRO A 305 -0.25 16.28 -33.19
CA PRO A 305 -1.33 16.86 -32.42
C PRO A 305 -2.53 16.99 -33.37
N GLU A 306 -3.66 16.44 -32.97
CA GLU A 306 -4.91 16.67 -33.66
C GLU A 306 -5.14 18.17 -33.55
N GLU A 307 -4.96 18.89 -34.66
CA GLU A 307 -5.38 20.27 -34.78
C GLU A 307 -6.87 20.25 -34.50
N VAL A 308 -7.27 20.64 -33.29
CA VAL A 308 -8.65 20.95 -33.00
C VAL A 308 -9.02 22.03 -34.00
N PRO A 309 -9.92 21.76 -34.96
CA PRO A 309 -10.25 22.75 -35.96
C PRO A 309 -10.90 23.91 -35.21
N VAL A 310 -10.20 25.05 -35.20
CA VAL A 310 -10.80 26.31 -34.78
C VAL A 310 -11.81 26.63 -35.86
N ASP A 311 -13.09 26.40 -35.57
CA ASP A 311 -14.17 26.69 -36.47
C ASP A 311 -14.26 28.21 -36.68
N SER A 312 -13.61 28.67 -37.74
CA SER A 312 -13.56 30.06 -38.18
C SER A 312 -14.94 30.66 -38.53
N ALA A 313 -16.02 29.88 -38.47
CA ALA A 313 -17.40 30.36 -38.52
C ALA A 313 -17.88 30.95 -37.18
N VAL A 314 -17.34 30.50 -36.03
CA VAL A 314 -17.76 30.98 -34.71
C VAL A 314 -17.20 32.37 -34.40
N ILE A 315 -16.04 32.71 -34.98
CA ILE A 315 -15.38 34.01 -34.76
C ILE A 315 -16.09 35.13 -35.54
N ARG A 316 -16.59 34.87 -36.76
CA ARG A 316 -17.19 35.91 -37.62
C ARG A 316 -18.57 36.40 -37.20
N ASN A 317 -19.29 35.67 -36.35
CA ASN A 317 -20.62 36.10 -35.88
C ASN A 317 -20.57 36.97 -34.62
N ARG A 318 -19.39 37.14 -33.98
CA ARG A 318 -19.23 38.01 -32.82
C ARG A 318 -18.78 39.44 -33.14
N GLU A 319 -18.42 39.71 -34.39
CA GLU A 319 -18.08 41.06 -34.88
C GLU A 319 -19.29 41.81 -35.47
N ARG A 320 -20.52 41.28 -35.35
CA ARG A 320 -21.76 41.90 -35.86
C ARG A 320 -22.89 42.04 -34.83
N GLU A 321 -22.56 42.05 -33.54
CA GLU A 321 -23.48 42.48 -32.48
C GLU A 321 -22.85 43.62 -31.66
#